data_AF-A0A951AFT0-F1
#
_entry.id   AF-A0A951AFT0-F1
#
_cell.length_a   1.000
_cell.length_b   1.000
_cell.length_c   1.000
_cell.angle_alpha   90.00
_cell.angle_beta   90.00
_cell.angle_gamma   90.00
#
_symmetry.space_group_name_H-M   'P 1'
#
loop_
_entity.id
_entity.type
_entity.pdbx_description
1 polymer ?
#
loop_
_entity_poly.entity_id
_entity_poly.type
_entity_poly.pdbx_seq_one_letter_code
_entity_poly.pdbx_strand_id
1 'polypeptide(L)'
;MDTTDPSAHHQTIETHAAVQGDKLDIDPVQPAKIQSPDAHWLRMDASLARAVLAKTEEELLSSLAALMRNKVEHEQASRRFAQIQIDAEEANHELGAIKERIRRAEEEVATRMNEQSRVNEEIVRIRQELTIVREEHQRQIEIVSGIKRETAQAEHALADAHRNLNGLKEAIEIQQATHRELSVQLAHVESEKAAMEQTLAPLRSEVDERIRAREALIAETVFLHQHVMRHAAEKEQLDATLTDLQNELAGILAQRQGLQQSFAEEQTRISDLLTLKASLKQEVTADKHRAVLAEIALLEKAPSREMAESEEKAEQTRIEEGLPLLFSSENYQIAPGWDPYPLESEFHTDEVLDARRVAELVSLLPGLEGCLVVKNQGAVLASEMSQRIHSHLKVPNRNYHLLFDRLEKKVQEYDLQNARVATFDLGEEALTVAQANHTFLIVNHQQTRLRPGMPDKLAAIVSEVAKMYP
;
A
#
# COMPACT_ATOMS: atom_id res chain seq x y z
N MET A 1 14.74 62.16 8.48
CA MET A 1 15.60 63.19 7.87
C MET A 1 14.89 64.50 8.05
N ASP A 2 15.54 65.47 8.70
CA ASP A 2 15.34 66.91 8.58
C ASP A 2 16.26 67.55 9.64
N THR A 3 17.27 68.28 9.18
CA THR A 3 18.35 68.81 10.04
C THR A 3 18.49 70.30 9.80
N THR A 4 17.80 71.11 10.60
CA THR A 4 17.89 72.57 10.58
C THR A 4 18.93 73.06 11.57
N ASP A 5 20.16 73.25 11.08
CA ASP A 5 21.22 74.06 11.70
C ASP A 5 20.90 75.56 11.50
N PRO A 6 21.06 76.40 12.53
CA PRO A 6 21.20 77.84 12.34
C PRO A 6 22.43 78.40 13.09
N SER A 7 23.62 77.92 12.76
CA SER A 7 24.89 78.53 13.14
C SER A 7 25.14 79.88 12.43
N ALA A 8 26.00 80.71 13.03
CA ALA A 8 26.65 81.88 12.43
C ALA A 8 25.78 83.12 12.04
N HIS A 9 25.38 83.89 13.05
CA HIS A 9 25.33 85.35 12.94
C HIS A 9 26.26 86.01 13.97
N HIS A 10 27.53 86.15 13.60
CA HIS A 10 28.43 87.10 14.26
C HIS A 10 27.97 88.52 13.91
N GLN A 11 27.40 89.24 14.87
CA GLN A 11 27.40 90.70 14.85
C GLN A 11 28.40 91.22 15.87
N THR A 12 29.55 91.63 15.35
CA THR A 12 30.55 92.44 16.07
C THR A 12 29.93 93.80 16.37
N ILE A 13 29.38 93.97 17.58
CA ILE A 13 29.00 95.31 18.06
C ILE A 13 30.28 95.98 18.55
N GLU A 14 30.67 97.05 17.85
CA GLU A 14 31.97 97.71 18.02
C GLU A 14 32.09 98.46 19.34
N THR A 15 33.32 98.53 19.86
CA THR A 15 33.66 99.18 21.12
C THR A 15 33.61 100.71 21.02
N HIS A 16 32.43 101.30 21.22
CA HIS A 16 32.23 102.76 21.23
C HIS A 16 31.83 103.30 22.61
N ALA A 17 32.81 103.40 23.52
CA ALA A 17 32.70 104.18 24.77
C ALA A 17 34.08 104.59 25.35
N ALA A 18 35.06 104.87 24.50
CA ALA A 18 36.34 105.48 24.88
C ALA A 18 36.50 106.81 24.15
N VAL A 19 37.26 107.74 24.75
CA VAL A 19 37.52 109.12 24.27
C VAL A 19 36.28 110.04 24.29
N GLN A 20 35.96 110.58 25.46
CA GLN A 20 35.53 111.99 25.56
C GLN A 20 36.08 112.70 26.81
N GLY A 21 37.32 112.35 27.18
CA GLY A 21 38.15 113.16 28.08
C GLY A 21 39.05 114.09 27.28
N ASP A 22 38.48 114.99 26.47
CA ASP A 22 39.23 115.98 25.69
C ASP A 22 38.67 117.39 25.91
N LYS A 23 39.59 118.35 26.06
CA LYS A 23 39.44 119.81 26.18
C LYS A 23 38.02 120.36 26.46
N LEU A 24 37.77 120.65 27.74
CA LEU A 24 37.19 121.96 28.05
C LEU A 24 38.31 122.99 27.86
N ASP A 25 38.26 123.75 26.77
CA ASP A 25 39.11 124.92 26.58
C ASP A 25 38.79 125.94 27.68
N ILE A 26 39.66 126.00 28.69
CA ILE A 26 39.71 127.13 29.62
C ILE A 26 40.41 128.26 28.86
N ASP A 27 39.62 128.97 28.06
CA ASP A 27 40.01 130.23 27.45
C ASP A 27 40.67 131.11 28.53
N PRO A 28 41.92 131.56 28.37
CA PRO A 28 42.62 132.30 29.40
C PRO A 28 41.97 133.67 29.55
N VAL A 29 41.03 133.77 30.51
CA VAL A 29 40.30 135.00 30.85
C VAL A 29 41.32 136.11 31.03
N GLN A 30 41.31 137.02 30.07
CA GLN A 30 42.37 138.00 29.90
C GLN A 30 42.50 138.83 31.19
N PRO A 31 43.73 139.14 31.66
CA PRO A 31 43.91 140.12 32.71
C PRO A 31 43.39 141.45 32.21
N ALA A 32 42.15 141.79 32.58
CA ALA A 32 41.50 143.02 32.17
C ALA A 32 42.39 144.18 32.56
N LYS A 33 42.87 144.93 31.56
CA LYS A 33 43.74 146.09 31.80
C LYS A 33 42.96 147.11 32.62
N ILE A 34 43.22 147.14 33.92
CA ILE A 34 42.78 148.20 34.82
C ILE A 34 43.48 149.48 34.34
N GLN A 35 42.80 150.21 33.45
CA GLN A 35 43.21 151.56 33.08
C GLN A 35 43.07 152.41 34.33
N SER A 36 44.21 152.87 34.88
CA SER A 36 44.23 153.74 36.04
C SER A 36 43.43 155.02 35.73
N PRO A 37 42.31 155.29 36.41
CA PRO A 37 41.78 156.64 36.48
C PRO A 37 42.78 157.48 37.30
N ASP A 38 42.89 158.77 37.02
CA ASP A 38 43.84 159.63 37.73
C ASP A 38 43.53 159.73 39.24
N ALA A 39 44.51 160.19 40.02
CA ALA A 39 44.44 160.33 41.48
C ALA A 39 43.53 161.51 41.94
N HIS A 40 42.26 161.51 41.50
CA HIS A 40 41.24 162.52 41.85
C HIS A 40 40.98 162.59 43.38
N TRP A 41 41.29 161.52 44.11
CA TRP A 41 40.99 161.35 45.53
C TRP A 41 41.77 162.30 46.46
N LEU A 42 42.84 162.95 45.99
CA LEU A 42 43.64 163.92 46.76
C LEU A 42 43.01 165.32 46.92
N ARG A 43 41.76 165.52 46.47
CA ARG A 43 40.93 166.69 46.81
C ARG A 43 39.57 166.31 47.41
N MET A 44 39.40 165.06 47.86
CA MET A 44 38.17 164.66 48.56
C MET A 44 38.18 165.17 49.99
N ASP A 45 37.02 165.65 50.45
CA ASP A 45 36.79 166.00 51.84
C ASP A 45 37.07 164.79 52.76
N ALA A 46 37.50 165.04 54.00
CA ALA A 46 37.91 163.99 54.93
C ALA A 46 36.75 163.04 55.30
N SER A 47 35.52 163.49 55.12
CA SER A 47 34.29 162.69 55.15
C SER A 47 34.24 161.67 54.00
N LEU A 48 34.43 162.12 52.76
CA LEU A 48 34.33 161.33 51.54
C LEU A 48 35.53 160.37 51.37
N ALA A 49 36.73 160.76 51.79
CA ALA A 49 37.89 159.85 51.82
C ALA A 49 37.67 158.65 52.74
N ARG A 50 37.05 158.85 53.91
CA ARG A 50 36.64 157.76 54.80
C ARG A 50 35.51 156.92 54.21
N ALA A 51 34.54 157.53 53.54
CA ALA A 51 33.46 156.81 52.88
C ALA A 51 33.96 155.90 51.75
N VAL A 52 34.92 156.37 50.93
CA VAL A 52 35.54 155.55 49.88
C VAL A 52 36.40 154.44 50.49
N LEU A 53 37.22 154.72 51.51
CA LEU A 53 38.03 153.69 52.18
C LEU A 53 37.16 152.61 52.84
N ALA A 54 36.14 153.02 53.62
CA ALA A 54 35.21 152.10 54.26
C ALA A 54 34.43 151.26 53.23
N LYS A 55 34.06 151.85 52.08
CA LYS A 55 33.43 151.10 50.98
C LYS A 55 34.40 150.13 50.31
N THR A 56 35.67 150.49 50.10
CA THR A 56 36.67 149.53 49.59
C THR A 56 37.00 148.43 50.59
N GLU A 57 36.92 148.72 51.89
CA GLU A 57 37.06 147.71 52.96
C GLU A 57 35.83 146.80 53.00
N GLU A 58 34.61 147.32 52.85
CA GLU A 58 33.37 146.55 52.69
C GLU A 58 33.41 145.68 51.43
N GLU A 59 33.86 146.21 50.28
CA GLU A 59 34.03 145.45 49.04
C GLU A 59 35.11 144.38 49.15
N LEU A 60 36.24 144.66 49.83
CA LEU A 60 37.29 143.67 50.10
C LEU A 60 36.81 142.58 51.05
N LEU A 61 36.15 142.92 52.16
CA LEU A 61 35.57 141.97 53.11
C LEU A 61 34.45 141.13 52.47
N SER A 62 33.63 141.75 51.60
CA SER A 62 32.62 141.05 50.79
C SER A 62 33.27 140.09 49.79
N SER A 63 34.36 140.50 49.11
CA SER A 63 35.12 139.63 48.21
C SER A 63 35.82 138.48 48.94
N LEU A 64 36.31 138.71 50.16
CA LEU A 64 36.90 137.67 51.01
C LEU A 64 35.82 136.71 51.51
N ALA A 65 34.65 137.21 51.91
CA ALA A 65 33.51 136.38 52.30
C ALA A 65 33.00 135.54 51.10
N ALA A 66 32.97 136.10 49.90
CA ALA A 66 32.66 135.39 48.67
C ALA A 66 33.73 134.34 48.33
N LEU A 67 35.02 134.64 48.48
CA LEU A 67 36.12 133.68 48.27
C LEU A 67 36.10 132.55 49.31
N MET A 68 35.81 132.86 50.58
CA MET A 68 35.64 131.84 51.61
C MET A 68 34.40 130.97 51.35
N ARG A 69 33.29 131.56 50.89
CA ARG A 69 32.10 130.82 50.46
C ARG A 69 32.42 129.91 49.27
N ASN A 70 33.01 130.43 48.21
CA ASN A 70 33.43 129.66 47.03
C ASN A 70 34.42 128.55 47.39
N LYS A 71 35.33 128.77 48.35
CA LYS A 71 36.21 127.71 48.87
C LYS A 71 35.42 126.62 49.59
N VAL A 72 34.48 126.98 50.47
CA VAL A 72 33.62 126.01 51.17
C VAL A 72 32.74 125.24 50.17
N GLU A 73 32.20 125.91 49.15
CA GLU A 73 31.43 125.29 48.07
C GLU A 73 32.30 124.37 47.20
N HIS A 74 33.54 124.75 46.90
CA HIS A 74 34.50 123.89 46.19
C HIS A 74 34.93 122.68 47.04
N GLU A 75 35.16 122.84 48.34
CA GLU A 75 35.43 121.72 49.24
C GLU A 75 34.22 120.78 49.37
N GLN A 76 33.00 121.32 49.44
CA GLN A 76 31.77 120.52 49.40
C GLN A 76 31.61 119.79 48.06
N ALA A 77 31.85 120.46 46.93
CA ALA A 77 31.82 119.86 45.60
C ALA A 77 32.88 118.76 45.47
N SER A 78 34.10 118.99 45.92
CA SER A 78 35.19 118.00 45.93
C SER A 78 34.83 116.76 46.75
N ARG A 79 34.22 116.94 47.93
CA ARG A 79 33.71 115.82 48.75
C ARG A 79 32.55 115.09 48.07
N ARG A 80 31.64 115.79 47.39
CA ARG A 80 30.56 115.19 46.59
C ARG A 80 31.12 114.40 45.41
N PHE A 81 32.12 114.91 44.69
CA PHE A 81 32.79 114.18 43.61
C PHE A 81 33.52 112.93 44.11
N ALA A 82 34.23 113.02 45.24
CA ALA A 82 34.85 111.85 45.86
C ALA A 82 33.82 110.80 46.29
N GLN A 83 32.68 111.22 46.85
CA GLN A 83 31.58 110.31 47.17
C GLN A 83 30.99 109.67 45.90
N ILE A 84 30.66 110.47 44.87
CA ILE A 84 30.13 109.98 43.59
C ILE A 84 31.10 108.99 42.92
N GLN A 85 32.42 109.18 43.07
CA GLN A 85 33.40 108.21 42.59
C GLN A 85 33.33 106.89 43.37
N ILE A 86 33.24 106.94 44.70
CA ILE A 86 33.07 105.75 45.54
C ILE A 86 31.76 105.04 45.20
N ASP A 87 30.64 105.77 45.10
CA ASP A 87 29.33 105.24 44.73
C ASP A 87 29.36 104.58 43.34
N ALA A 88 30.10 105.16 42.39
CA ALA A 88 30.27 104.61 41.05
C ALA A 88 31.21 103.40 41.03
N GLU A 89 32.26 103.37 41.85
CA GLU A 89 33.14 102.20 41.99
C GLU A 89 32.38 101.04 42.66
N GLU A 90 31.57 101.30 43.69
CA GLU A 90 30.70 100.31 44.35
C GLU A 90 29.64 99.77 43.37
N ALA A 91 28.92 100.64 42.65
CA ALA A 91 27.96 100.24 41.62
C ALA A 91 28.60 99.41 40.48
N ASN A 92 29.85 99.68 40.12
CA ASN A 92 30.59 98.86 39.14
C ASN A 92 30.94 97.46 39.70
N HIS A 93 31.28 97.36 40.99
CA HIS A 93 31.49 96.06 41.64
C HIS A 93 30.18 95.26 41.74
N GLU A 94 29.07 95.90 42.12
CA GLU A 94 27.74 95.26 42.12
C GLU A 94 27.35 94.79 40.71
N LEU A 95 27.52 95.63 39.68
CA LEU A 95 27.23 95.31 38.29
C LEU A 95 28.12 94.15 37.79
N GLY A 96 29.38 94.08 38.22
CA GLY A 96 30.26 92.93 37.98
C GLY A 96 29.74 91.64 38.63
N ALA A 97 29.34 91.70 39.90
CA ALA A 97 28.76 90.57 40.63
C ALA A 97 27.42 90.11 40.03
N ILE A 98 26.60 91.03 39.53
CA ILE A 98 25.34 90.74 38.83
C ILE A 98 25.62 90.04 37.50
N LYS A 99 26.55 90.54 36.68
CA LYS A 99 26.96 89.87 35.42
C LYS A 99 27.46 88.44 35.65
N GLU A 100 28.29 88.23 36.66
CA GLU A 100 28.80 86.90 37.01
C GLU A 100 27.70 85.97 37.55
N ARG A 101 26.70 86.50 38.25
CA ARG A 101 25.50 85.72 38.64
C ARG A 101 24.63 85.36 37.43
N ILE A 102 24.48 86.26 36.46
CA ILE A 102 23.75 86.00 35.20
C ILE A 102 24.47 84.89 34.42
N ARG A 103 25.79 85.01 34.20
CA ARG A 103 26.60 84.00 33.49
C ARG A 103 26.44 82.60 34.06
N ARG A 104 26.48 82.45 35.39
CA ARG A 104 26.25 81.15 36.06
C ARG A 104 24.82 80.62 35.89
N ALA A 105 23.82 81.50 35.89
CA ALA A 105 22.43 81.11 35.66
C ALA A 105 22.19 80.69 34.19
N GLU A 106 22.85 81.35 33.23
CA GLU A 106 22.85 80.96 31.82
C GLU A 106 23.51 79.57 31.63
N GLU A 107 24.64 79.32 32.29
CA GLU A 107 25.29 78.00 32.31
C GLU A 107 24.40 76.91 32.94
N GLU A 108 23.70 77.22 34.05
CA GLU A 108 22.77 76.28 34.70
C GLU A 108 21.51 76.03 33.84
N VAL A 109 21.02 77.02 33.11
CA VAL A 109 19.94 76.83 32.12
C VAL A 109 20.42 75.93 30.97
N ALA A 110 21.63 76.15 30.47
CA ALA A 110 22.20 75.33 29.40
C ALA A 110 22.41 73.86 29.81
N THR A 111 22.91 73.58 31.02
CA THR A 111 23.03 72.20 31.51
C THR A 111 21.66 71.55 31.71
N ARG A 112 20.70 72.25 32.32
CA ARG A 112 19.31 71.77 32.49
C ARG A 112 18.61 71.49 31.15
N MET A 113 18.84 72.30 30.11
CA MET A 113 18.30 72.06 28.77
C MET A 113 18.91 70.81 28.11
N ASN A 114 20.21 70.56 28.31
CA ASN A 114 20.87 69.34 27.83
C ASN A 114 20.37 68.10 28.58
N GLU A 115 20.18 68.18 29.90
CA GLU A 115 19.60 67.10 30.71
C GLU A 115 18.15 66.82 30.30
N GLN A 116 17.32 67.85 30.12
CA GLN A 116 15.95 67.72 29.62
C GLN A 116 15.91 67.06 28.23
N SER A 117 16.85 67.39 27.34
CA SER A 117 16.96 66.79 26.02
C SER A 117 17.29 65.29 26.11
N ARG A 118 18.27 64.91 26.95
CA ARG A 118 18.60 63.48 27.18
C ARG A 118 17.43 62.71 27.79
N VAL A 119 16.73 63.28 28.76
CA VAL A 119 15.53 62.67 29.37
C VAL A 119 14.40 62.52 28.34
N ASN A 120 14.23 63.46 27.40
CA ASN A 120 13.26 63.31 26.31
C ASN A 120 13.65 62.15 25.36
N GLU A 121 14.92 61.97 25.02
CA GLU A 121 15.41 60.84 24.23
C GLU A 121 15.20 59.49 24.95
N GLU A 122 15.49 59.43 26.25
CA GLU A 122 15.23 58.27 27.11
C GLU A 122 13.72 57.94 27.13
N ILE A 123 12.84 58.93 27.27
CA ILE A 123 11.38 58.76 27.22
C ILE A 123 10.90 58.25 25.85
N VAL A 124 11.47 58.74 24.74
CA VAL A 124 11.13 58.26 23.38
C VAL A 124 11.54 56.80 23.21
N ARG A 125 12.76 56.43 23.65
CA ARG A 125 13.27 55.06 23.60
C ARG A 125 12.39 54.09 24.41
N ILE A 126 12.08 54.43 25.66
CA ILE A 126 11.23 53.61 26.54
C ILE A 126 9.83 53.43 25.94
N ARG A 127 9.27 54.44 25.26
CA ARG A 127 7.99 54.32 24.54
C ARG A 127 8.07 53.38 23.34
N GLN A 128 9.17 53.38 22.60
CA GLN A 128 9.39 52.43 21.50
C GLN A 128 9.54 50.99 22.02
N GLU A 129 10.37 50.77 23.04
CA GLU A 129 10.56 49.47 23.69
C GLU A 129 9.22 48.92 24.27
N LEU A 130 8.45 49.76 24.96
CA LEU A 130 7.11 49.42 25.46
C LEU A 130 6.12 49.05 24.33
N THR A 131 6.29 49.60 23.14
CA THR A 131 5.43 49.30 21.98
C THR A 131 5.80 47.93 21.39
N ILE A 132 7.09 47.65 21.21
CA ILE A 132 7.61 46.35 20.77
C ILE A 132 7.19 45.24 21.74
N VAL A 133 7.31 45.46 23.05
CA VAL A 133 6.89 44.48 24.09
C VAL A 133 5.37 44.23 24.06
N ARG A 134 4.55 45.24 23.73
CA ARG A 134 3.09 45.07 23.59
C ARG A 134 2.72 44.27 22.34
N GLU A 135 3.36 44.53 21.20
CA GLU A 135 3.16 43.73 19.99
C GLU A 135 3.57 42.27 20.21
N GLU A 136 4.70 42.05 20.87
CA GLU A 136 5.20 40.70 21.14
C GLU A 136 4.30 39.95 22.14
N HIS A 137 3.80 40.63 23.18
CA HIS A 137 2.79 40.06 24.07
C HIS A 137 1.49 39.70 23.33
N GLN A 138 1.05 40.53 22.38
CA GLN A 138 -0.13 40.25 21.55
C GLN A 138 0.08 39.01 20.65
N ARG A 139 1.25 38.87 20.00
CA ARG A 139 1.61 37.66 19.24
C ARG A 139 1.61 36.42 20.13
N GLN A 140 2.10 36.53 21.37
CA GLN A 140 2.12 35.41 22.32
C GLN A 140 0.71 35.01 22.79
N ILE A 141 -0.20 35.97 22.98
CA ILE A 141 -1.63 35.70 23.22
C ILE A 141 -2.25 34.94 22.03
N GLU A 142 -1.95 35.36 20.80
CA GLU A 142 -2.45 34.73 19.58
C GLU A 142 -1.92 33.29 19.42
N ILE A 143 -0.63 33.05 19.66
CA ILE A 143 0.00 31.72 19.66
C ILE A 143 -0.64 30.82 20.72
N VAL A 144 -0.80 31.30 21.97
CA VAL A 144 -1.46 30.53 23.04
C VAL A 144 -2.93 30.24 22.69
N SER A 145 -3.62 31.14 21.99
CA SER A 145 -4.97 30.88 21.47
C SER A 145 -5.00 29.81 20.37
N GLY A 146 -3.94 29.71 19.57
CA GLY A 146 -3.74 28.67 18.55
C GLY A 146 -3.57 27.31 19.20
N ILE A 147 -2.55 27.18 20.05
CA ILE A 147 -2.24 25.96 20.80
C ILE A 147 -3.48 25.47 21.56
N LYS A 148 -4.23 26.37 22.23
CA LYS A 148 -5.45 25.98 22.95
C LYS A 148 -6.56 25.43 22.03
N ARG A 149 -6.69 25.92 20.80
CA ARG A 149 -7.64 25.39 19.80
C ARG A 149 -7.18 24.04 19.26
N GLU A 150 -5.89 23.91 18.97
CA GLU A 150 -5.28 22.66 18.50
C GLU A 150 -5.38 21.54 19.55
N THR A 151 -5.12 21.85 20.83
CA THR A 151 -5.32 20.91 21.95
C THR A 151 -6.78 20.45 22.03
N ALA A 152 -7.75 21.37 21.96
CA ALA A 152 -9.17 21.00 22.00
C ALA A 152 -9.62 20.16 20.80
N GLN A 153 -9.04 20.39 19.61
CA GLN A 153 -9.25 19.54 18.43
C GLN A 153 -8.62 18.15 18.60
N ALA A 154 -7.42 18.06 19.18
CA ALA A 154 -6.76 16.79 19.49
C ALA A 154 -7.53 15.98 20.56
N GLU A 155 -8.06 16.63 21.60
CA GLU A 155 -8.93 16.02 22.61
C GLU A 155 -10.22 15.47 21.98
N HIS A 156 -10.84 16.21 21.05
CA HIS A 156 -12.03 15.76 20.34
C HIS A 156 -11.73 14.56 19.43
N ALA A 157 -10.65 14.60 18.65
CA ALA A 157 -10.22 13.49 17.80
C ALA A 157 -9.85 12.25 18.62
N LEU A 158 -9.24 12.43 19.80
CA LEU A 158 -8.96 11.36 20.75
C LEU A 158 -10.26 10.75 21.32
N ALA A 159 -11.29 11.55 21.61
CA ALA A 159 -12.58 11.05 22.03
C ALA A 159 -13.28 10.23 20.94
N ASP A 160 -13.20 10.64 19.67
CA ASP A 160 -13.75 9.89 18.54
C ASP A 160 -12.94 8.62 18.25
N ALA A 161 -11.62 8.64 18.38
CA ALA A 161 -10.79 7.44 18.32
C ALA A 161 -11.19 6.41 19.39
N HIS A 162 -11.49 6.83 20.62
CA HIS A 162 -12.00 5.94 21.67
C HIS A 162 -13.41 5.40 21.37
N ARG A 163 -14.31 6.20 20.79
CA ARG A 163 -15.64 5.74 20.34
C ARG A 163 -15.50 4.65 19.28
N ASN A 164 -14.69 4.89 18.25
CA ASN A 164 -14.43 3.95 17.17
C ASN A 164 -13.77 2.65 17.69
N LEU A 165 -12.81 2.77 18.61
CA LEU A 165 -12.16 1.62 19.25
C LEU A 165 -13.13 0.77 20.07
N ASN A 166 -14.11 1.37 20.74
CA ASN A 166 -15.14 0.62 21.47
C ASN A 166 -16.16 -0.04 20.52
N GLY A 167 -16.62 0.66 19.47
CA GLY A 167 -17.47 0.05 18.44
C GLY A 167 -16.79 -1.12 17.71
N LEU A 168 -15.47 -1.05 17.52
CA LEU A 168 -14.67 -2.17 17.00
C LEU A 168 -14.61 -3.36 17.98
N LYS A 169 -14.53 -3.14 19.30
CA LYS A 169 -14.62 -4.23 20.29
C LYS A 169 -15.99 -4.90 20.25
N GLU A 170 -17.07 -4.12 20.24
CA GLU A 170 -18.45 -4.62 20.15
C GLU A 170 -18.64 -5.46 18.87
N ALA A 171 -18.14 -4.98 17.72
CA ALA A 171 -18.15 -5.73 16.47
C ALA A 171 -17.34 -7.04 16.53
N ILE A 172 -16.17 -7.03 17.18
CA ILE A 172 -15.35 -8.24 17.39
C ILE A 172 -16.06 -9.23 18.32
N GLU A 173 -16.71 -8.78 19.39
CA GLU A 173 -17.46 -9.65 20.30
C GLU A 173 -18.65 -10.31 19.60
N ILE A 174 -19.39 -9.56 18.77
CA ILE A 174 -20.46 -10.08 17.90
C ILE A 174 -19.90 -11.09 16.90
N GLN A 175 -18.78 -10.79 16.23
CA GLN A 175 -18.14 -11.71 15.27
C GLN A 175 -17.65 -13.00 15.95
N GLN A 176 -17.13 -12.92 17.18
CA GLN A 176 -16.77 -14.11 17.94
C GLN A 176 -18.01 -14.91 18.39
N ALA A 177 -19.13 -14.26 18.72
CA ALA A 177 -20.37 -14.94 19.06
C ALA A 177 -20.92 -15.72 17.85
N THR A 178 -21.01 -15.11 16.67
CA THR A 178 -21.46 -15.79 15.45
C THR A 178 -20.49 -16.88 15.00
N HIS A 179 -19.18 -16.70 15.14
CA HIS A 179 -18.21 -17.78 14.89
C HIS A 179 -18.42 -18.97 15.83
N ARG A 180 -18.67 -18.75 17.13
CA ARG A 180 -18.97 -19.83 18.09
C ARG A 180 -20.25 -20.57 17.69
N GLU A 181 -21.30 -19.84 17.31
CA GLU A 181 -22.56 -20.42 16.85
C GLU A 181 -22.37 -21.27 15.57
N LEU A 182 -21.71 -20.74 14.55
CA LEU A 182 -21.38 -21.47 13.32
C LEU A 182 -20.51 -22.70 13.58
N SER A 183 -19.61 -22.65 14.56
CA SER A 183 -18.80 -23.81 14.97
C SER A 183 -19.66 -24.92 15.59
N VAL A 184 -20.70 -24.57 16.37
CA VAL A 184 -21.67 -25.53 16.92
C VAL A 184 -22.57 -26.10 15.83
N GLN A 185 -23.03 -25.26 14.89
CA GLN A 185 -23.83 -25.71 13.73
C GLN A 185 -23.03 -26.69 12.85
N LEU A 186 -21.74 -26.40 12.59
CA LEU A 186 -20.86 -27.30 11.84
C LEU A 186 -20.69 -28.66 12.54
N ALA A 187 -20.37 -28.67 13.83
CA ALA A 187 -20.22 -29.90 14.60
C ALA A 187 -21.52 -30.73 14.66
N HIS A 188 -22.69 -30.07 14.65
CA HIS A 188 -23.98 -30.74 14.55
C HIS A 188 -24.15 -31.42 13.18
N VAL A 189 -23.88 -30.71 12.06
CA VAL A 189 -23.96 -31.27 10.70
C VAL A 189 -22.95 -32.41 10.49
N GLU A 190 -21.75 -32.33 11.08
CA GLU A 190 -20.78 -33.43 11.09
C GLU A 190 -21.33 -34.67 11.82
N SER A 191 -22.04 -34.49 12.94
CA SER A 191 -22.68 -35.59 13.67
C SER A 191 -23.86 -36.21 12.91
N GLU A 192 -24.67 -35.40 12.21
CA GLU A 192 -25.76 -35.89 11.35
C GLU A 192 -25.21 -36.65 10.14
N LYS A 193 -24.15 -36.14 9.52
CA LYS A 193 -23.42 -36.82 8.44
C LYS A 193 -22.92 -38.19 8.92
N ALA A 194 -22.26 -38.26 10.08
CA ALA A 194 -21.77 -39.53 10.62
C ALA A 194 -22.89 -40.54 10.88
N ALA A 195 -24.04 -40.08 11.40
CA ALA A 195 -25.24 -40.92 11.58
C ALA A 195 -25.85 -41.41 10.25
N MET A 196 -25.85 -40.56 9.20
CA MET A 196 -26.26 -40.96 7.86
C MET A 196 -25.28 -41.95 7.21
N GLU A 197 -23.97 -41.76 7.37
CA GLU A 197 -22.96 -42.72 6.90
C GLU A 197 -23.09 -44.07 7.63
N GLN A 198 -23.36 -44.06 8.94
CA GLN A 198 -23.59 -45.26 9.74
C GLN A 198 -24.87 -46.02 9.34
N THR A 199 -25.92 -45.33 8.87
CA THR A 199 -27.16 -45.96 8.39
C THR A 199 -27.10 -46.38 6.93
N LEU A 200 -26.27 -45.73 6.10
CA LEU A 200 -26.00 -46.14 4.72
C LEU A 200 -25.11 -47.39 4.62
N ALA A 201 -24.19 -47.60 5.58
CA ALA A 201 -23.31 -48.77 5.61
C ALA A 201 -24.05 -50.13 5.56
N PRO A 202 -25.03 -50.44 6.45
CA PRO A 202 -25.75 -51.71 6.42
C PRO A 202 -26.61 -51.88 5.15
N LEU A 203 -27.18 -50.79 4.62
CA LEU A 203 -27.96 -50.81 3.38
C LEU A 203 -27.10 -51.18 2.16
N ARG A 204 -25.83 -50.74 2.12
CA ARG A 204 -24.87 -51.16 1.08
C ARG A 204 -24.59 -52.65 1.17
N SER A 205 -24.27 -53.18 2.37
CA SER A 205 -24.04 -54.61 2.53
C SER A 205 -25.27 -55.46 2.20
N GLU A 206 -26.50 -55.00 2.50
CA GLU A 206 -27.72 -55.71 2.12
C GLU A 206 -27.90 -55.74 0.59
N VAL A 207 -27.57 -54.66 -0.11
CA VAL A 207 -27.54 -54.64 -1.59
C VAL A 207 -26.48 -55.60 -2.13
N ASP A 208 -25.27 -55.61 -1.58
CA ASP A 208 -24.20 -56.52 -2.01
C ASP A 208 -24.53 -58.00 -1.73
N GLU A 209 -25.28 -58.30 -0.67
CA GLU A 209 -25.82 -59.64 -0.39
C GLU A 209 -26.95 -60.02 -1.37
N ARG A 210 -27.88 -59.10 -1.64
CA ARG A 210 -28.96 -59.31 -2.64
C ARG A 210 -28.39 -59.50 -4.06
N ILE A 211 -27.31 -58.82 -4.42
CA ILE A 211 -26.59 -59.02 -5.69
C ILE A 211 -25.99 -60.43 -5.75
N ARG A 212 -25.21 -60.84 -4.75
CA ARG A 212 -24.62 -62.19 -4.68
C ARG A 212 -25.66 -63.31 -4.67
N ALA A 213 -26.79 -63.11 -3.98
CA ALA A 213 -27.91 -64.05 -3.99
C ALA A 213 -28.57 -64.15 -5.38
N ARG A 214 -28.73 -63.02 -6.09
CA ARG A 214 -29.23 -63.00 -7.47
C ARG A 214 -28.26 -63.69 -8.43
N GLU A 215 -26.96 -63.50 -8.27
CA GLU A 215 -25.92 -64.15 -9.09
C GLU A 215 -25.90 -65.66 -8.89
N ALA A 216 -26.06 -66.14 -7.65
CA ALA A 216 -26.20 -67.57 -7.35
C ALA A 216 -27.44 -68.19 -8.04
N LEU A 217 -28.59 -67.50 -8.01
CA LEU A 217 -29.81 -67.94 -8.71
C LEU A 217 -29.65 -67.91 -10.25
N ILE A 218 -28.86 -66.99 -10.80
CA ILE A 218 -28.51 -66.99 -12.24
C ILE A 218 -27.63 -68.20 -12.58
N ALA A 219 -26.64 -68.54 -11.73
CA ALA A 219 -25.82 -69.73 -11.93
C ALA A 219 -26.64 -71.04 -11.84
N GLU A 220 -27.55 -71.14 -10.86
CA GLU A 220 -28.45 -72.29 -10.71
C GLU A 220 -29.40 -72.44 -11.90
N THR A 221 -30.01 -71.35 -12.38
CA THR A 221 -30.91 -71.39 -13.55
C THR A 221 -30.17 -71.74 -14.85
N VAL A 222 -28.91 -71.31 -15.02
CA VAL A 222 -28.05 -71.75 -16.13
C VAL A 222 -27.72 -73.25 -16.02
N PHE A 223 -27.38 -73.75 -14.83
CA PHE A 223 -27.12 -75.18 -14.61
C PHE A 223 -28.36 -76.05 -14.88
N LEU A 224 -29.53 -75.64 -14.40
CA LEU A 224 -30.81 -76.30 -14.68
C LEU A 224 -31.15 -76.27 -16.17
N HIS A 225 -30.87 -75.16 -16.87
CA HIS A 225 -31.05 -75.08 -18.33
C HIS A 225 -30.14 -76.06 -19.08
N GLN A 226 -28.88 -76.20 -18.68
CA GLN A 226 -27.98 -77.22 -19.24
C GLN A 226 -28.47 -78.65 -18.98
N HIS A 227 -29.05 -78.92 -17.80
CA HIS A 227 -29.68 -80.21 -17.51
C HIS A 227 -30.90 -80.48 -18.38
N VAL A 228 -31.78 -79.49 -18.58
CA VAL A 228 -32.94 -79.62 -19.47
C VAL A 228 -32.51 -79.88 -20.91
N MET A 229 -31.47 -79.19 -21.40
CA MET A 229 -30.93 -79.43 -22.75
C MET A 229 -30.32 -80.83 -22.89
N ARG A 230 -29.63 -81.33 -21.85
CA ARG A 230 -29.09 -82.70 -21.87
C ARG A 230 -30.22 -83.74 -21.90
N HIS A 231 -31.24 -83.59 -21.05
CA HIS A 231 -32.39 -84.50 -21.04
C HIS A 231 -33.24 -84.40 -22.32
N ALA A 232 -33.26 -83.25 -23.01
CA ALA A 232 -33.88 -83.11 -24.32
C ALA A 232 -33.11 -83.90 -25.40
N ALA A 233 -31.77 -83.83 -25.41
CA ALA A 233 -30.94 -84.61 -26.32
C ALA A 233 -30.99 -86.12 -26.03
N GLU A 234 -30.98 -86.52 -24.75
CA GLU A 234 -31.20 -87.91 -24.31
C GLU A 234 -32.56 -88.43 -24.80
N LYS A 235 -33.62 -87.60 -24.70
CA LYS A 235 -34.95 -87.94 -25.21
C LYS A 235 -34.96 -88.08 -26.74
N GLU A 236 -34.34 -87.16 -27.47
CA GLU A 236 -34.27 -87.23 -28.94
C GLU A 236 -33.50 -88.47 -29.41
N GLN A 237 -32.40 -88.81 -28.74
CA GLN A 237 -31.66 -90.06 -28.97
C GLN A 237 -32.50 -91.30 -28.65
N LEU A 238 -33.26 -91.31 -27.55
CA LEU A 238 -34.16 -92.40 -27.21
C LEU A 238 -35.29 -92.55 -28.24
N ASP A 239 -35.96 -91.45 -28.61
CA ASP A 239 -37.00 -91.45 -29.66
C ASP A 239 -36.45 -91.98 -30.99
N ALA A 240 -35.22 -91.60 -31.38
CA ALA A 240 -34.55 -92.14 -32.55
C ALA A 240 -34.34 -93.66 -32.46
N THR A 241 -33.75 -94.17 -31.37
CA THR A 241 -33.60 -95.63 -31.17
C THR A 241 -34.94 -96.38 -31.14
N LEU A 242 -36.01 -95.72 -30.68
CA LEU A 242 -37.36 -96.26 -30.69
C LEU A 242 -37.89 -96.35 -32.13
N THR A 243 -37.62 -95.36 -32.99
CA THR A 243 -37.95 -95.45 -34.43
C THR A 243 -37.12 -96.51 -35.16
N ASP A 244 -35.83 -96.68 -34.82
CA ASP A 244 -35.00 -97.76 -35.39
C ASP A 244 -35.53 -99.15 -34.99
N LEU A 245 -35.87 -99.35 -33.71
CA LEU A 245 -36.49 -100.60 -33.25
C LEU A 245 -37.88 -100.84 -33.86
N GLN A 246 -38.65 -99.79 -34.17
CA GLN A 246 -39.90 -99.91 -34.94
C GLN A 246 -39.62 -100.34 -36.39
N ASN A 247 -38.58 -99.79 -37.02
CA ASN A 247 -38.16 -100.16 -38.37
C ASN A 247 -37.64 -101.60 -38.43
N GLU A 248 -36.82 -102.03 -37.47
CA GLU A 248 -36.38 -103.43 -37.33
C GLU A 248 -37.58 -104.38 -37.13
N LEU A 249 -38.52 -104.03 -36.23
CA LEU A 249 -39.70 -104.85 -35.98
C LEU A 249 -40.63 -104.92 -37.20
N ALA A 250 -40.78 -103.82 -37.96
CA ALA A 250 -41.47 -103.82 -39.24
C ALA A 250 -40.74 -104.70 -40.29
N GLY A 251 -39.42 -104.65 -40.33
CA GLY A 251 -38.58 -105.52 -41.18
C GLY A 251 -38.71 -107.00 -40.83
N ILE A 252 -38.71 -107.34 -39.54
CA ILE A 252 -38.93 -108.71 -39.04
C ILE A 252 -40.36 -109.19 -39.35
N LEU A 253 -41.37 -108.32 -39.24
CA LEU A 253 -42.74 -108.64 -39.65
C LEU A 253 -42.86 -108.85 -41.17
N ALA A 254 -42.16 -108.06 -41.98
CA ALA A 254 -42.10 -108.23 -43.43
C ALA A 254 -41.37 -109.54 -43.82
N GLN A 255 -40.23 -109.85 -43.19
CA GLN A 255 -39.54 -111.14 -43.35
C GLN A 255 -40.45 -112.31 -42.95
N ARG A 256 -41.18 -112.20 -41.83
CA ARG A 256 -42.15 -113.21 -41.39
C ARG A 256 -43.29 -113.38 -42.40
N GLN A 257 -43.82 -112.30 -42.96
CA GLN A 257 -44.83 -112.38 -44.02
C GLN A 257 -44.28 -113.03 -45.29
N GLY A 258 -43.06 -112.66 -45.72
CA GLY A 258 -42.38 -113.31 -46.84
C GLY A 258 -42.13 -114.80 -46.61
N LEU A 259 -41.73 -115.21 -45.40
CA LEU A 259 -41.59 -116.61 -45.00
C LEU A 259 -42.95 -117.34 -44.92
N GLN A 260 -44.03 -116.66 -44.52
CA GLN A 260 -45.38 -117.24 -44.55
C GLN A 260 -45.89 -117.38 -46.00
N GLN A 261 -45.54 -116.46 -46.90
CA GLN A 261 -45.82 -116.57 -48.33
C GLN A 261 -45.01 -117.70 -48.97
N SER A 262 -43.70 -117.77 -48.72
CA SER A 262 -42.87 -118.87 -49.25
C SER A 262 -43.29 -120.23 -48.67
N PHE A 263 -43.69 -120.29 -47.39
CA PHE A 263 -44.27 -121.50 -46.80
C PHE A 263 -45.61 -121.86 -47.44
N ALA A 264 -46.46 -120.88 -47.78
CA ALA A 264 -47.71 -121.13 -48.51
C ALA A 264 -47.45 -121.58 -49.96
N GLU A 265 -46.44 -121.02 -50.63
CA GLU A 265 -45.97 -121.47 -51.96
C GLU A 265 -45.34 -122.86 -51.92
N GLU A 266 -44.64 -123.22 -50.84
CA GLU A 266 -44.16 -124.58 -50.61
C GLU A 266 -45.30 -125.52 -50.22
N GLN A 267 -46.33 -125.04 -49.52
CA GLN A 267 -47.52 -125.83 -49.16
C GLN A 267 -48.41 -126.09 -50.38
N THR A 268 -48.55 -125.11 -51.30
CA THR A 268 -49.17 -125.34 -52.62
C THR A 268 -48.29 -126.21 -53.50
N ARG A 269 -46.98 -125.99 -53.59
CA ARG A 269 -46.06 -126.92 -54.30
C ARG A 269 -46.12 -128.35 -53.73
N ILE A 270 -46.28 -128.52 -52.42
CA ILE A 270 -46.45 -129.83 -51.79
C ILE A 270 -47.83 -130.41 -52.14
N SER A 271 -48.88 -129.60 -52.19
CA SER A 271 -50.20 -130.02 -52.70
C SER A 271 -50.13 -130.43 -54.17
N ASP A 272 -49.44 -129.67 -55.01
CA ASP A 272 -49.24 -129.93 -56.43
C ASP A 272 -48.33 -131.14 -56.66
N LEU A 273 -47.31 -131.34 -55.82
CA LEU A 273 -46.51 -132.57 -55.81
C LEU A 273 -47.29 -133.77 -55.27
N LEU A 274 -48.30 -133.57 -54.40
CA LEU A 274 -49.19 -134.63 -53.92
C LEU A 274 -50.25 -135.01 -54.96
N THR A 275 -50.77 -134.06 -55.74
CA THR A 275 -51.64 -134.34 -56.90
C THR A 275 -50.83 -134.93 -58.05
N LEU A 276 -49.65 -134.42 -58.36
CA LEU A 276 -48.71 -135.02 -59.32
C LEU A 276 -48.33 -136.45 -58.88
N LYS A 277 -48.14 -136.70 -57.58
CA LYS A 277 -47.91 -138.04 -57.01
C LYS A 277 -49.15 -138.94 -57.02
N ALA A 278 -50.35 -138.38 -57.10
CA ALA A 278 -51.57 -139.14 -57.36
C ALA A 278 -51.65 -139.54 -58.84
N SER A 279 -51.34 -138.62 -59.77
CA SER A 279 -51.21 -138.90 -61.20
C SER A 279 -50.11 -139.94 -61.49
N LEU A 280 -48.91 -139.78 -60.92
CA LEU A 280 -47.79 -140.74 -60.95
C LEU A 280 -48.06 -142.06 -60.20
N LYS A 281 -49.19 -142.17 -59.50
CA LYS A 281 -49.70 -143.46 -58.97
C LYS A 281 -50.74 -144.12 -59.87
N GLN A 282 -51.26 -143.38 -60.86
CA GLN A 282 -52.30 -143.83 -61.77
C GLN A 282 -51.76 -144.10 -63.18
N GLU A 283 -50.64 -143.48 -63.56
CA GLU A 283 -49.87 -143.80 -64.76
C GLU A 283 -48.57 -144.54 -64.40
N VAL A 284 -48.40 -145.74 -64.97
CA VAL A 284 -47.10 -146.37 -65.30
C VAL A 284 -46.21 -146.71 -64.09
N THR A 285 -46.03 -147.94 -63.61
CA THR A 285 -46.04 -149.29 -64.24
C THR A 285 -45.08 -149.50 -65.42
N ALA A 286 -44.02 -148.70 -65.54
CA ALA A 286 -42.83 -149.02 -66.33
C ALA A 286 -41.56 -148.29 -65.83
N ASP A 287 -40.46 -149.05 -65.81
CA ASP A 287 -39.05 -148.65 -65.98
C ASP A 287 -38.48 -147.27 -65.54
N LYS A 288 -37.57 -147.38 -64.55
CA LYS A 288 -36.16 -146.90 -64.58
C LYS A 288 -35.80 -145.40 -64.41
N HIS A 289 -35.02 -145.17 -63.33
CA HIS A 289 -33.83 -144.29 -63.26
C HIS A 289 -34.02 -142.75 -63.24
N ARG A 290 -33.10 -141.90 -62.70
CA ARG A 290 -31.97 -142.05 -61.73
C ARG A 290 -31.29 -140.67 -61.46
N ALA A 291 -31.02 -140.31 -60.19
CA ALA A 291 -30.11 -139.22 -59.76
C ALA A 291 -30.57 -137.76 -60.14
N VAL A 292 -30.06 -136.63 -59.63
CA VAL A 292 -29.08 -136.24 -58.56
C VAL A 292 -29.45 -134.77 -58.11
N LEU A 293 -29.46 -134.38 -56.82
CA LEU A 293 -28.45 -133.59 -56.05
C LEU A 293 -27.80 -132.38 -56.77
N ALA A 294 -27.38 -131.25 -56.16
CA ALA A 294 -27.59 -130.57 -54.85
C ALA A 294 -26.85 -129.18 -54.84
N GLU A 295 -26.95 -128.41 -53.72
CA GLU A 295 -26.05 -127.29 -53.28
C GLU A 295 -26.07 -125.96 -54.11
N ILE A 296 -25.57 -124.76 -53.70
CA ILE A 296 -24.83 -124.22 -52.51
C ILE A 296 -25.20 -122.69 -52.33
N ALA A 297 -25.36 -122.10 -51.13
CA ALA A 297 -24.45 -121.23 -50.30
C ALA A 297 -23.87 -119.91 -50.94
N LEU A 298 -23.32 -118.89 -50.24
CA LEU A 298 -22.81 -118.75 -48.84
C LEU A 298 -23.01 -117.30 -48.22
N LEU A 299 -21.96 -116.54 -47.83
CA LEU A 299 -21.91 -115.24 -47.07
C LEU A 299 -20.69 -114.37 -47.54
N GLU A 300 -20.27 -113.18 -47.04
CA GLU A 300 -20.49 -112.27 -45.87
C GLU A 300 -20.11 -110.78 -46.30
N LYS A 301 -19.69 -109.70 -45.59
CA LYS A 301 -19.26 -109.27 -44.20
C LYS A 301 -19.33 -107.70 -44.03
N ALA A 302 -18.82 -107.12 -42.92
CA ALA A 302 -18.66 -105.67 -42.58
C ALA A 302 -17.23 -105.40 -41.95
N PRO A 303 -16.86 -104.35 -41.12
CA PRO A 303 -17.45 -103.05 -40.67
C PRO A 303 -16.44 -101.82 -40.44
N SER A 304 -16.88 -100.70 -39.77
CA SER A 304 -16.18 -99.86 -38.71
C SER A 304 -15.54 -98.42 -38.89
N ARG A 305 -16.02 -97.43 -38.05
CA ARG A 305 -15.29 -96.41 -37.14
C ARG A 305 -14.51 -95.16 -37.70
N GLU A 306 -14.20 -94.01 -36.99
CA GLU A 306 -14.70 -93.19 -35.81
C GLU A 306 -13.93 -91.81 -35.56
N MET A 307 -14.48 -90.86 -34.75
CA MET A 307 -13.91 -89.61 -34.06
C MET A 307 -13.34 -88.40 -34.92
N ALA A 308 -12.85 -87.21 -34.45
CA ALA A 308 -12.43 -86.62 -33.12
C ALA A 308 -12.42 -85.04 -33.02
N GLU A 309 -12.00 -84.44 -31.86
CA GLU A 309 -12.18 -83.03 -31.36
C GLU A 309 -10.88 -82.29 -30.82
N SER A 310 -10.88 -81.18 -30.02
CA SER A 310 -10.99 -79.71 -30.34
C SER A 310 -10.38 -78.71 -29.26
N GLU A 311 -10.42 -77.36 -29.45
CA GLU A 311 -10.27 -76.19 -28.48
C GLU A 311 -8.93 -75.87 -27.71
N GLU A 312 -8.56 -74.69 -27.07
CA GLU A 312 -8.89 -73.20 -27.07
C GLU A 312 -7.90 -72.38 -26.13
N LYS A 313 -8.05 -71.03 -25.90
CA LYS A 313 -7.51 -70.13 -24.78
C LYS A 313 -6.05 -69.55 -24.80
N ALA A 314 -5.59 -68.54 -24.01
CA ALA A 314 -6.15 -67.30 -23.38
C ALA A 314 -5.02 -66.30 -22.89
N GLU A 315 -5.27 -65.33 -21.96
CA GLU A 315 -4.90 -63.90 -22.20
C GLU A 315 -4.75 -62.91 -20.95
N GLN A 316 -4.13 -61.71 -21.16
CA GLN A 316 -4.26 -60.35 -20.49
C GLN A 316 -3.48 -59.85 -19.20
N THR A 317 -2.97 -58.58 -19.27
CA THR A 317 -2.68 -57.54 -18.21
C THR A 317 -1.52 -57.73 -17.17
N ARG A 318 -0.99 -56.72 -16.39
CA ARG A 318 -1.24 -55.26 -16.16
C ARG A 318 0.03 -54.43 -15.74
N ILE A 319 -0.13 -53.20 -15.21
CA ILE A 319 0.84 -52.17 -14.75
C ILE A 319 0.49 -51.76 -13.29
N GLU A 320 1.42 -51.18 -12.49
CA GLU A 320 1.26 -50.21 -11.34
C GLU A 320 2.66 -50.07 -10.65
N GLU A 321 3.16 -49.04 -9.93
CA GLU A 321 2.79 -47.67 -9.45
C GLU A 321 4.12 -46.87 -9.16
N GLY A 322 4.14 -45.54 -8.91
CA GLY A 322 5.27 -44.83 -8.25
C GLY A 322 5.20 -43.29 -8.10
N LEU A 323 4.71 -42.77 -6.97
CA LEU A 323 4.57 -41.32 -6.62
C LEU A 323 4.64 -41.07 -5.07
N PRO A 324 4.43 -39.87 -4.48
CA PRO A 324 4.50 -38.49 -5.01
C PRO A 324 5.33 -37.48 -4.15
N LEU A 325 5.85 -36.42 -4.78
CA LEU A 325 5.70 -35.07 -4.19
C LEU A 325 4.28 -34.59 -4.53
N LEU A 326 3.54 -34.00 -3.59
CA LEU A 326 2.12 -33.65 -3.78
C LEU A 326 1.90 -32.42 -4.68
N PHE A 327 2.22 -32.59 -5.97
CA PHE A 327 1.46 -31.98 -7.05
C PHE A 327 0.05 -32.56 -7.00
N SER A 328 -0.96 -31.70 -6.87
CA SER A 328 -2.36 -32.11 -7.06
C SER A 328 -2.57 -32.43 -8.53
N SER A 329 -2.65 -33.71 -8.88
CA SER A 329 -2.92 -34.20 -10.25
C SER A 329 -4.38 -34.01 -10.69
N GLU A 330 -5.04 -32.99 -10.16
CA GLU A 330 -6.29 -32.46 -10.70
C GLU A 330 -5.90 -31.60 -11.90
N ASN A 331 -6.30 -32.02 -13.10
CA ASN A 331 -6.11 -31.21 -14.30
C ASN A 331 -6.92 -29.92 -14.12
N TYR A 332 -6.25 -28.82 -13.74
CA TYR A 332 -6.89 -27.52 -13.57
C TYR A 332 -7.56 -27.12 -14.88
N GLN A 333 -8.89 -27.11 -14.86
CA GLN A 333 -9.67 -26.80 -16.06
C GLN A 333 -9.46 -25.32 -16.41
N ILE A 334 -8.86 -25.10 -17.58
CA ILE A 334 -8.73 -23.77 -18.19
C ILE A 334 -10.14 -23.20 -18.34
N ALA A 335 -10.32 -21.92 -18.00
CA ALA A 335 -11.63 -21.28 -18.08
C ALA A 335 -12.24 -21.43 -19.49
N PRO A 336 -13.49 -21.92 -19.63
CA PRO A 336 -14.07 -22.37 -20.91
C PRO A 336 -14.44 -21.24 -21.90
N GLY A 337 -13.87 -20.06 -21.72
CA GLY A 337 -13.95 -18.90 -22.59
C GLY A 337 -12.69 -18.01 -22.51
N TRP A 338 -11.56 -18.57 -22.06
CA TRP A 338 -10.26 -17.90 -22.14
C TRP A 338 -9.74 -17.95 -23.59
N ASP A 339 -9.22 -16.82 -24.06
CA ASP A 339 -8.58 -16.67 -25.36
C ASP A 339 -7.06 -16.91 -25.19
N PRO A 340 -6.46 -17.91 -25.85
CA PRO A 340 -5.03 -18.20 -25.73
C PRO A 340 -4.16 -17.24 -26.55
N TYR A 341 -4.72 -16.57 -27.57
CA TYR A 341 -4.00 -15.77 -28.54
C TYR A 341 -3.06 -14.70 -27.93
N PRO A 342 -3.39 -14.02 -26.80
CA PRO A 342 -2.46 -13.10 -26.15
C PRO A 342 -1.16 -13.77 -25.63
N LEU A 343 -1.22 -15.00 -25.12
CA LEU A 343 -0.02 -15.72 -24.68
C LEU A 343 0.69 -16.41 -25.85
N GLU A 344 -0.05 -16.98 -26.81
CA GLU A 344 0.50 -17.55 -28.05
C GLU A 344 1.33 -16.50 -28.80
N SER A 345 0.82 -15.27 -28.90
CA SER A 345 1.51 -14.10 -29.48
C SER A 345 2.73 -13.66 -28.67
N GLU A 346 2.67 -13.66 -27.33
CA GLU A 346 3.82 -13.31 -26.49
C GLU A 346 4.95 -14.35 -26.57
N PHE A 347 4.64 -15.65 -26.66
CA PHE A 347 5.64 -16.71 -26.75
C PHE A 347 6.01 -17.14 -28.18
N HIS A 348 5.25 -16.70 -29.18
CA HIS A 348 5.38 -17.08 -30.59
C HIS A 348 5.26 -18.61 -30.79
N THR A 349 4.20 -19.21 -30.23
CA THR A 349 3.94 -20.66 -30.28
C THR A 349 2.48 -20.97 -30.61
N ASP A 350 2.25 -22.02 -31.39
CA ASP A 350 0.93 -22.59 -31.73
C ASP A 350 0.57 -23.80 -30.83
N GLU A 351 1.34 -24.03 -29.75
CA GLU A 351 1.15 -25.15 -28.83
C GLU A 351 0.03 -24.88 -27.81
N VAL A 352 -0.72 -25.93 -27.44
CA VAL A 352 -1.74 -25.85 -26.38
C VAL A 352 -1.08 -25.44 -25.06
N LEU A 353 -1.39 -24.23 -24.60
CA LEU A 353 -0.88 -23.67 -23.36
C LEU A 353 -1.65 -24.23 -22.15
N ASP A 354 -0.91 -24.72 -21.16
CA ASP A 354 -1.35 -24.91 -19.78
C ASP A 354 -0.40 -24.18 -18.81
N ALA A 355 -0.69 -24.17 -17.51
CA ALA A 355 0.18 -23.54 -16.51
C ALA A 355 1.63 -24.04 -16.56
N ARG A 356 1.83 -25.32 -16.90
CA ARG A 356 3.16 -25.95 -16.99
C ARG A 356 3.89 -25.45 -18.21
N ARG A 357 3.28 -25.48 -19.39
CA ARG A 357 3.89 -25.00 -20.62
C ARG A 357 4.21 -23.52 -20.54
N VAL A 358 3.37 -22.71 -19.88
CA VAL A 358 3.69 -21.32 -19.58
C VAL A 358 4.91 -21.20 -18.65
N ALA A 359 5.03 -22.02 -17.59
CA ALA A 359 6.23 -22.01 -16.74
C ALA A 359 7.51 -22.42 -17.49
N GLU A 360 7.43 -23.43 -18.36
CA GLU A 360 8.53 -23.83 -19.25
C GLU A 360 8.93 -22.68 -20.19
N LEU A 361 7.97 -22.06 -20.89
CA LEU A 361 8.20 -20.96 -21.82
C LEU A 361 8.71 -19.67 -21.15
N VAL A 362 8.25 -19.35 -19.94
CA VAL A 362 8.80 -18.24 -19.14
C VAL A 362 10.26 -18.52 -18.75
N SER A 363 10.60 -19.76 -18.42
CA SER A 363 11.97 -20.16 -18.07
C SER A 363 12.94 -20.12 -19.26
N LEU A 364 12.43 -20.00 -20.50
CA LEU A 364 13.21 -19.79 -21.72
C LEU A 364 13.43 -18.30 -22.07
N LEU A 365 12.85 -17.35 -21.31
CA LEU A 365 12.99 -15.92 -21.60
C LEU A 365 14.41 -15.40 -21.27
N PRO A 366 15.01 -14.50 -22.10
CA PRO A 366 16.43 -14.15 -22.00
C PRO A 366 16.90 -13.55 -20.66
N GLY A 367 17.44 -14.43 -19.80
CA GLY A 367 18.02 -14.08 -18.50
C GLY A 367 17.24 -14.62 -17.29
N LEU A 368 16.06 -15.21 -17.49
CA LEU A 368 15.38 -16.00 -16.48
C LEU A 368 15.97 -17.42 -16.44
N GLU A 369 15.90 -18.09 -15.30
CA GLU A 369 16.43 -19.45 -15.09
C GLU A 369 15.36 -20.47 -14.68
N GLY A 370 14.20 -20.01 -14.21
CA GLY A 370 13.14 -20.87 -13.70
C GLY A 370 11.89 -20.08 -13.33
N CYS A 371 10.75 -20.76 -13.36
CA CYS A 371 9.44 -20.16 -13.16
C CYS A 371 8.54 -21.02 -12.25
N LEU A 372 7.77 -20.36 -11.40
CA LEU A 372 6.80 -20.94 -10.49
C LEU A 372 5.47 -20.18 -10.61
N VAL A 373 4.40 -20.92 -10.90
CA VAL A 373 3.03 -20.39 -11.05
C VAL A 373 2.17 -20.90 -9.90
N VAL A 374 1.63 -20.00 -9.09
CA VAL A 374 0.83 -20.36 -7.90
C VAL A 374 -0.41 -19.48 -7.75
N LYS A 375 -1.46 -20.05 -7.14
CA LYS A 375 -2.57 -19.25 -6.60
C LYS A 375 -2.33 -18.88 -5.13
N ASN A 376 -2.72 -17.66 -4.78
CA ASN A 376 -2.73 -17.20 -3.39
C ASN A 376 -3.60 -18.12 -2.53
N GLN A 377 -3.05 -18.60 -1.41
CA GLN A 377 -3.69 -19.54 -0.48
C GLN A 377 -4.08 -20.89 -1.13
N GLY A 378 -3.70 -21.14 -2.39
CA GLY A 378 -4.17 -22.25 -3.22
C GLY A 378 -3.10 -23.29 -3.54
N ALA A 379 -3.20 -23.88 -4.74
CA ALA A 379 -2.24 -24.85 -5.26
C ALA A 379 -1.06 -24.18 -5.98
N VAL A 380 0.01 -24.96 -6.17
CA VAL A 380 1.02 -24.70 -7.19
C VAL A 380 0.44 -25.21 -8.51
N LEU A 381 0.31 -24.35 -9.51
CA LEU A 381 -0.20 -24.72 -10.83
C LEU A 381 0.92 -25.31 -11.70
N ALA A 382 2.15 -24.78 -11.57
CA ALA A 382 3.34 -25.29 -12.24
C ALA A 382 4.63 -24.83 -11.55
N SER A 383 5.73 -25.57 -11.71
CA SER A 383 7.03 -25.24 -11.10
C SER A 383 8.21 -25.84 -11.87
N GLU A 384 8.86 -25.01 -12.69
CA GLU A 384 10.18 -25.26 -13.29
C GLU A 384 11.31 -24.52 -12.51
N MET A 385 11.05 -24.18 -11.23
CA MET A 385 11.97 -23.43 -10.38
C MET A 385 12.89 -24.31 -9.53
N SER A 386 14.17 -23.93 -9.45
CA SER A 386 15.21 -24.63 -8.66
C SER A 386 14.85 -24.79 -7.18
N GLN A 387 15.08 -26.00 -6.65
CA GLN A 387 14.77 -26.36 -5.25
C GLN A 387 15.48 -25.50 -4.19
N ARG A 388 16.55 -24.79 -4.55
CA ARG A 388 17.28 -23.89 -3.64
C ARG A 388 16.38 -22.75 -3.15
N ILE A 389 15.65 -22.13 -4.08
CA ILE A 389 14.79 -20.96 -3.88
C ILE A 389 13.54 -21.33 -3.06
N HIS A 390 13.09 -22.59 -3.13
CA HIS A 390 11.87 -23.07 -2.46
C HIS A 390 11.87 -22.81 -0.93
N SER A 391 13.05 -22.62 -0.33
CA SER A 391 13.22 -22.22 1.07
C SER A 391 12.70 -20.80 1.36
N HIS A 392 12.98 -19.84 0.47
CA HIS A 392 12.56 -18.43 0.57
C HIS A 392 11.06 -18.24 0.34
N LEU A 393 10.44 -19.15 -0.42
CA LEU A 393 9.03 -19.08 -0.83
C LEU A 393 8.04 -19.67 0.20
N LYS A 394 8.54 -20.16 1.35
CA LYS A 394 7.71 -20.76 2.42
C LYS A 394 6.91 -19.72 3.20
N VAL A 395 5.80 -19.25 2.63
CA VAL A 395 4.85 -18.34 3.28
C VAL A 395 3.80 -19.08 4.14
N PRO A 396 3.40 -18.54 5.31
CA PRO A 396 2.29 -19.08 6.11
C PRO A 396 1.00 -19.21 5.29
N ASN A 397 0.27 -20.30 5.49
CA ASN A 397 -1.03 -20.59 4.85
C ASN A 397 -1.03 -20.42 3.31
N ARG A 398 0.12 -20.59 2.64
CA ARG A 398 0.32 -20.32 1.20
C ARG A 398 -0.09 -18.89 0.77
N ASN A 399 -0.08 -17.92 1.68
CA ASN A 399 -0.44 -16.53 1.40
C ASN A 399 0.72 -15.80 0.71
N TYR A 400 0.80 -15.89 -0.62
CA TYR A 400 1.94 -15.40 -1.41
C TYR A 400 2.02 -13.87 -1.50
N HIS A 401 0.97 -13.11 -1.14
CA HIS A 401 1.09 -11.65 -0.99
C HIS A 401 2.19 -11.28 0.02
N LEU A 402 2.39 -12.10 1.06
CA LEU A 402 3.42 -11.88 2.08
C LEU A 402 4.85 -11.89 1.51
N LEU A 403 5.09 -12.37 0.29
CA LEU A 403 6.39 -12.25 -0.37
C LEU A 403 6.77 -10.78 -0.63
N PHE A 404 5.81 -9.90 -0.92
CA PHE A 404 6.09 -8.48 -1.19
C PHE A 404 6.63 -7.72 0.03
N ASP A 405 6.30 -8.20 1.24
CA ASP A 405 6.63 -7.55 2.52
C ASP A 405 7.73 -8.31 3.29
N ARG A 406 7.88 -9.62 3.06
CA ARG A 406 8.84 -10.50 3.76
C ARG A 406 10.17 -10.68 3.03
N LEU A 407 10.20 -10.53 1.71
CA LEU A 407 11.46 -10.58 0.97
C LEU A 407 12.23 -9.28 1.20
N GLU A 408 13.33 -9.39 1.93
CA GLU A 408 14.25 -8.27 2.16
C GLU A 408 14.92 -7.82 0.85
N LYS A 409 15.55 -6.64 0.87
CA LYS A 409 16.30 -6.06 -0.26
C LYS A 409 15.51 -5.97 -1.59
N LYS A 410 14.34 -5.36 -1.54
CA LYS A 410 13.59 -4.95 -2.74
C LYS A 410 14.42 -3.99 -3.60
N VAL A 411 14.74 -4.38 -4.84
CA VAL A 411 15.59 -3.62 -5.77
C VAL A 411 14.78 -2.71 -6.68
N GLN A 412 13.61 -3.20 -7.15
CA GLN A 412 12.71 -2.49 -8.05
C GLN A 412 11.25 -2.91 -7.80
N GLU A 413 10.31 -2.01 -8.07
CA GLU A 413 8.87 -2.25 -8.05
C GLU A 413 8.21 -1.49 -9.21
N TYR A 414 7.21 -2.13 -9.83
CA TYR A 414 6.42 -1.62 -10.94
C TYR A 414 4.95 -1.94 -10.68
N ASP A 415 4.13 -0.91 -10.49
CA ASP A 415 2.67 -1.03 -10.46
C ASP A 415 2.14 -0.77 -11.87
N LEU A 416 1.82 -1.85 -12.59
CA LEU A 416 1.30 -1.84 -13.95
C LEU A 416 -0.22 -2.08 -13.93
N GLN A 417 -0.94 -1.65 -14.96
CA GLN A 417 -2.41 -1.47 -14.92
C GLN A 417 -3.21 -2.67 -14.39
N ASN A 418 -2.77 -3.90 -14.64
CA ASN A 418 -3.42 -5.14 -14.18
C ASN A 418 -2.47 -6.07 -13.40
N ALA A 419 -1.26 -5.62 -13.04
CA ALA A 419 -0.28 -6.46 -12.33
C ALA A 419 0.75 -5.66 -11.52
N ARG A 420 1.11 -6.18 -10.34
CA ARG A 420 2.20 -5.66 -9.50
C ARG A 420 3.45 -6.52 -9.70
N VAL A 421 4.59 -5.91 -10.01
CA VAL A 421 5.86 -6.63 -10.25
C VAL A 421 6.96 -6.07 -9.36
N ALA A 422 7.55 -6.89 -8.49
CA ALA A 422 8.65 -6.49 -7.60
C ALA A 422 9.84 -7.46 -7.72
N THR A 423 11.06 -6.91 -7.68
CA THR A 423 12.31 -7.68 -7.78
C THR A 423 13.13 -7.53 -6.50
N PHE A 424 13.69 -8.64 -6.01
CA PHE A 424 14.39 -8.77 -4.73
C PHE A 424 15.77 -9.41 -4.92
N ASP A 425 16.77 -8.93 -4.19
CA ASP A 425 18.15 -9.46 -4.21
C ASP A 425 18.34 -10.56 -3.15
N LEU A 426 18.59 -11.81 -3.56
CA LEU A 426 18.90 -12.92 -2.65
C LEU A 426 20.42 -13.15 -2.49
N GLY A 427 21.27 -12.37 -3.17
CA GLY A 427 22.74 -12.38 -3.04
C GLY A 427 23.46 -13.01 -4.23
N GLU A 428 23.27 -14.32 -4.46
CA GLU A 428 23.81 -15.02 -5.64
C GLU A 428 22.82 -15.02 -6.82
N GLU A 429 21.52 -14.88 -6.54
CA GLU A 429 20.44 -14.83 -7.51
C GLU A 429 19.42 -13.74 -7.12
N ALA A 430 18.63 -13.29 -8.09
CA ALA A 430 17.53 -12.36 -7.91
C ALA A 430 16.19 -13.05 -8.16
N LEU A 431 15.16 -12.58 -7.47
CA LEU A 431 13.80 -13.11 -7.58
C LEU A 431 12.84 -11.99 -7.98
N THR A 432 12.07 -12.18 -9.04
CA THR A 432 10.93 -11.30 -9.36
C THR A 432 9.63 -12.01 -9.03
N VAL A 433 8.76 -11.31 -8.30
CA VAL A 433 7.38 -11.70 -8.03
C VAL A 433 6.47 -10.77 -8.83
N ALA A 434 5.75 -11.33 -9.80
CA ALA A 434 4.66 -10.67 -10.51
C ALA A 434 3.32 -11.22 -10.02
N GLN A 435 2.32 -10.36 -9.81
CA GLN A 435 0.99 -10.72 -9.30
C GLN A 435 -0.11 -10.05 -10.13
N ALA A 436 -1.09 -10.82 -10.58
CA ALA A 436 -2.37 -10.32 -11.08
C ALA A 436 -3.54 -11.09 -10.43
N ASN A 437 -4.56 -10.38 -9.98
CA ASN A 437 -5.65 -10.94 -9.16
C ASN A 437 -5.10 -11.79 -7.99
N HIS A 438 -5.46 -13.08 -7.95
CA HIS A 438 -4.98 -14.06 -6.97
C HIS A 438 -3.86 -14.97 -7.52
N THR A 439 -3.36 -14.72 -8.72
CA THR A 439 -2.33 -15.53 -9.39
C THR A 439 -0.97 -14.84 -9.31
N PHE A 440 0.06 -15.63 -9.02
CA PHE A 440 1.44 -15.19 -8.85
C PHE A 440 2.34 -15.94 -9.83
N LEU A 441 3.17 -15.17 -10.53
CA LEU A 441 4.23 -15.63 -11.41
C LEU A 441 5.56 -15.24 -10.76
N ILE A 442 6.28 -16.23 -10.24
CA ILE A 442 7.52 -16.04 -9.50
C ILE A 442 8.66 -16.58 -10.37
N VAL A 443 9.67 -15.76 -10.67
CA VAL A 443 10.79 -16.12 -11.56
C VAL A 443 12.12 -15.79 -10.92
N ASN A 444 13.12 -16.66 -11.09
CA ASN A 444 14.49 -16.41 -10.65
C ASN A 444 15.43 -16.11 -11.82
N HIS A 445 16.43 -15.28 -11.58
CA HIS A 445 17.37 -14.78 -12.59
C HIS A 445 18.69 -14.32 -11.98
N GLN A 446 19.78 -14.39 -12.74
CA GLN A 446 21.13 -14.05 -12.23
C GLN A 446 21.40 -12.54 -12.07
N GLN A 447 20.53 -11.67 -12.57
CA GLN A 447 20.78 -10.23 -12.65
C GLN A 447 19.97 -9.49 -11.58
N THR A 448 20.58 -8.64 -10.76
CA THR A 448 19.86 -7.92 -9.68
C THR A 448 18.74 -6.98 -10.17
N ARG A 449 18.62 -6.79 -11.50
CA ARG A 449 17.54 -6.06 -12.18
C ARG A 449 17.16 -6.78 -13.45
N LEU A 450 15.87 -6.81 -13.75
CA LEU A 450 15.35 -7.30 -15.02
C LEU A 450 15.79 -6.42 -16.20
N ARG A 451 15.84 -7.01 -17.39
CA ARG A 451 16.08 -6.29 -18.65
C ARG A 451 14.88 -5.38 -18.98
N PRO A 452 15.10 -4.24 -19.66
CA PRO A 452 14.00 -3.38 -20.12
C PRO A 452 12.93 -4.17 -20.90
N GLY A 453 11.65 -3.91 -20.63
CA GLY A 453 10.51 -4.61 -21.21
C GLY A 453 10.16 -5.96 -20.56
N MET A 454 11.03 -6.56 -19.76
CA MET A 454 10.70 -7.82 -19.05
C MET A 454 9.71 -7.64 -17.89
N PRO A 455 9.70 -6.54 -17.10
CA PRO A 455 8.62 -6.29 -16.14
C PRO A 455 7.25 -6.23 -16.81
N ASP A 456 7.16 -5.57 -17.98
CA ASP A 456 5.92 -5.42 -18.76
C ASP A 456 5.46 -6.76 -19.35
N LYS A 457 6.40 -7.56 -19.89
CA LYS A 457 6.11 -8.91 -20.40
C LYS A 457 5.66 -9.87 -19.29
N LEU A 458 6.32 -9.86 -18.12
CA LEU A 458 5.92 -10.68 -16.97
C LEU A 458 4.55 -10.25 -16.41
N ALA A 459 4.25 -8.94 -16.43
CA ALA A 459 2.93 -8.40 -16.09
C ALA A 459 1.84 -8.91 -17.04
N ALA A 460 2.06 -8.83 -18.36
CA ALA A 460 1.14 -9.38 -19.36
C ALA A 460 0.91 -10.89 -19.13
N ILE A 461 1.98 -11.67 -18.97
CA ILE A 461 1.88 -13.12 -18.77
C ILE A 461 1.09 -13.46 -17.50
N VAL A 462 1.39 -12.83 -16.34
CA VAL A 462 0.63 -13.13 -15.12
C VAL A 462 -0.84 -12.66 -15.21
N SER A 463 -1.13 -11.54 -15.90
CA SER A 463 -2.50 -11.10 -16.13
C SER A 463 -3.30 -12.07 -17.01
N GLU A 464 -2.70 -12.72 -18.01
CA GLU A 464 -3.40 -13.73 -18.81
C GLU A 464 -3.56 -15.07 -18.08
N VAL A 465 -2.53 -15.54 -17.36
CA VAL A 465 -2.64 -16.75 -16.53
C VAL A 465 -3.67 -16.57 -15.39
N ALA A 466 -3.88 -15.33 -14.92
CA ALA A 466 -4.96 -14.98 -13.99
C ALA A 466 -6.38 -15.02 -14.61
N LYS A 467 -6.52 -14.95 -15.94
CA LYS A 467 -7.80 -15.18 -16.65
C LYS A 467 -7.99 -16.65 -17.02
N MET A 468 -6.90 -17.33 -17.35
CA MET A 468 -6.82 -18.76 -17.66
C MET A 468 -7.27 -19.61 -16.46
N TYR A 469 -6.87 -19.21 -15.25
CA TYR A 469 -7.22 -19.82 -13.97
C TYR A 469 -7.77 -18.76 -12.99
N PRO A 470 -9.04 -18.32 -13.11
CA PRO A 470 -9.66 -17.34 -12.21
C PRO A 470 -9.79 -17.91 -10.79
#